data_AF-A0AAV2RQF7-F1
#
_entry.id   AF-A0AAV2RQF7-F1
#
_cell.length_a   1.000
_cell.length_b   1.000
_cell.length_c   1.000
_cell.angle_alpha   90.00
_cell.angle_beta   90.00
_cell.angle_gamma   90.00
#
_symmetry.space_group_name_H-M   'P 1'
#
loop_
_entity.id
_entity.type
_entity.pdbx_description
1 polymer ?
#
loop_
_entity_poly.entity_id
_entity_poly.type
_entity_poly.pdbx_seq_one_letter_code
_entity_poly.pdbx_strand_id
1 'polypeptide(L)'
;KAFSYNTILKKHQKTHTGEKLIKQYQCSQCEKSFSHNYRLVEHQSTHNEEKPYTCSQCGKIFSHKRFLNIHLRTHTLEKAYLCSQCDKAFTRNSLLIKHQM
;
A
#
# COMPACT_ATOMS: atom_id res chain seq x y z
N LYS A 1 -18.79 -6.21 6.31
CA LYS A 1 -17.64 -7.04 5.83
C LYS A 1 -17.61 -8.32 6.66
N ALA A 2 -17.49 -9.49 6.03
CA ALA A 2 -17.31 -10.77 6.71
C ALA A 2 -15.81 -11.04 6.94
N PHE A 3 -15.43 -11.52 8.13
CA PHE A 3 -14.04 -11.79 8.49
C PHE A 3 -13.90 -13.19 9.06
N SER A 4 -12.93 -13.96 8.56
CA SER A 4 -12.69 -15.35 8.95
C SER A 4 -12.13 -15.49 10.37
N TYR A 5 -11.57 -14.42 10.94
CA TYR A 5 -10.95 -14.42 12.25
C TYR A 5 -11.48 -13.28 13.12
N ASN A 6 -11.80 -13.61 14.37
CA ASN A 6 -12.35 -12.67 15.35
C ASN A 6 -11.38 -11.50 15.63
N THR A 7 -10.06 -11.74 15.53
CA THR A 7 -9.02 -10.70 15.65
C THR A 7 -9.08 -9.64 14.54
N ILE A 8 -9.44 -10.04 13.32
CA ILE A 8 -9.58 -9.13 12.18
C ILE A 8 -10.90 -8.37 12.28
N LEU A 9 -11.98 -9.04 12.71
CA LEU A 9 -13.27 -8.40 12.99
C LEU A 9 -13.15 -7.33 14.09
N LYS A 10 -12.50 -7.63 15.21
CA LYS A 10 -12.25 -6.67 16.29
C LYS A 10 -11.43 -5.46 15.82
N LYS A 11 -10.41 -5.67 14.98
CA LYS A 11 -9.64 -4.57 14.36
C LYS A 11 -10.49 -3.72 13.42
N HIS A 12 -11.38 -4.35 12.65
CA HIS A 12 -12.29 -3.64 11.76
C HIS A 12 -13.36 -2.85 12.52
N GLN A 13 -13.93 -3.41 13.59
CA GLN A 13 -14.92 -2.71 14.43
C GLN A 13 -14.33 -1.44 15.05
N LYS A 14 -13.05 -1.46 15.44
CA LYS A 14 -12.32 -0.28 15.94
C LYS A 14 -12.12 0.83 14.89
N THR A 15 -12.31 0.55 13.60
CA THR A 15 -12.30 1.60 12.56
C THR A 15 -13.63 2.34 12.43
N HIS A 16 -14.71 1.81 13.03
CA HIS A 16 -16.05 2.40 13.00
C HIS A 16 -16.38 3.18 14.27
N THR A 17 -15.80 2.84 15.42
CA THR A 17 -16.19 3.39 16.72
C THR A 17 -15.56 4.73 17.08
N GLY A 18 -14.68 5.31 16.26
CA GLY A 18 -14.09 6.64 16.51
C GLY A 18 -13.27 6.77 17.81
N GLU A 19 -13.18 5.72 18.64
CA GLU A 19 -12.41 5.70 19.86
C GLU A 19 -10.92 5.77 19.53
N LYS A 20 -10.39 6.95 19.84
CA LYS A 20 -9.01 7.45 19.81
C LYS A 20 -7.99 6.62 20.63
N LEU A 21 -8.25 5.32 20.85
CA LEU A 21 -7.43 4.39 21.63
C LEU A 21 -6.75 3.33 20.75
N ILE A 22 -6.61 3.57 19.45
CA ILE A 22 -5.54 2.91 18.71
C ILE A 22 -4.26 3.54 19.25
N LYS A 23 -3.46 2.78 20.01
CA LYS A 23 -2.10 3.18 20.40
C LYS A 23 -1.40 3.66 19.12
N GLN A 24 -1.26 4.97 19.01
CA GLN A 24 -0.66 5.59 17.85
C GLN A 24 0.83 5.34 17.93
N TYR A 25 1.38 4.78 16.88
CA TYR A 25 2.81 4.60 16.73
C TYR A 25 3.33 5.87 16.08
N GLN A 26 3.87 6.76 16.91
CA GLN A 26 4.40 8.05 16.48
C GLN A 26 5.83 7.89 15.95
N CYS A 27 6.13 8.58 14.86
CA CYS A 27 7.50 8.69 14.38
C CYS A 27 8.33 9.59 15.30
N SER A 28 9.55 9.18 15.64
CA SER A 28 10.47 10.03 16.40
C SER A 28 11.13 11.11 15.54
N GLN A 29 11.11 10.95 14.22
CA GLN A 29 11.76 11.86 13.26
C GLN A 29 10.76 12.83 12.61
N CYS A 30 9.45 12.65 12.80
CA CYS A 30 8.41 13.60 12.38
C CYS A 30 7.10 13.41 13.15
N GLU A 31 6.18 14.37 13.07
CA GLU A 31 4.90 14.36 13.81
C GLU A 31 3.84 13.38 13.26
N LYS A 32 4.24 12.42 12.41
CA LYS A 32 3.30 11.45 11.82
C LYS A 32 3.00 10.31 12.80
N SER A 33 1.71 10.00 12.92
CA SER A 33 1.19 8.91 13.77
C SER A 33 0.50 7.83 12.94
N PHE A 34 0.79 6.57 13.25
CA PHE A 34 0.25 5.41 12.53
C PHE A 34 -0.59 4.53 13.45
N SER A 35 -1.62 3.91 12.87
CA SER A 35 -2.51 2.99 13.59
C SER A 35 -1.88 1.62 13.90
N HIS A 36 -0.74 1.31 13.28
CA HIS A 36 -0.08 0.01 13.41
C HIS A 36 1.45 0.18 13.43
N ASN A 37 2.14 -0.64 14.23
CA ASN A 37 3.60 -0.59 14.36
C ASN A 37 4.31 -0.84 13.03
N TYR A 38 3.87 -1.85 12.25
CA TYR A 38 4.50 -2.15 10.95
C TYR A 38 4.44 -0.96 9.98
N ARG A 39 3.41 -0.11 10.07
CA ARG A 39 3.30 1.12 9.26
C ARG A 39 4.26 2.20 9.72
N LEU A 40 4.50 2.30 11.03
CA LEU A 40 5.52 3.19 11.57
C LEU A 40 6.92 2.73 11.12
N VAL A 41 7.24 1.45 11.25
CA VAL A 41 8.53 0.89 10.81
C VAL A 41 8.73 1.10 9.31
N GLU A 42 7.68 0.82 8.50
CA GLU A 42 7.65 1.09 7.06
C GLU A 42 7.89 2.58 6.74
N HIS A 43 7.34 3.48 7.56
CA HIS A 43 7.55 4.91 7.40
C HIS A 43 8.94 5.37 7.85
N GLN A 44 9.51 4.78 8.89
CA GLN A 44 10.86 5.13 9.36
C GLN A 44 11.93 4.87 8.30
N SER A 45 11.74 3.84 7.45
CA SER A 45 12.59 3.62 6.27
C SER A 45 12.43 4.67 5.16
N THR A 46 11.58 5.68 5.34
CA THR A 46 11.53 6.84 4.43
C THR A 46 12.43 7.98 4.92
N HIS A 47 12.82 7.96 6.19
CA HIS A 47 13.75 8.91 6.75
C HIS A 47 15.21 8.45 6.59
N ASN A 48 15.46 7.16 6.77
CA ASN A 48 16.71 6.56 6.36
C ASN A 48 16.61 6.33 4.85
N GLU A 49 17.50 6.92 4.05
CA GLU A 49 17.53 6.78 2.58
C GLU A 49 17.77 5.34 2.08
N GLU A 50 17.77 4.36 2.99
CA GLU A 50 17.66 2.94 2.72
C GLU A 50 16.32 2.63 2.05
N LYS A 51 16.26 2.87 0.74
CA LYS A 51 15.28 2.25 -0.14
C LYS A 51 15.89 0.93 -0.61
N PRO A 52 15.61 -0.23 0.01
CA PRO A 52 16.31 -1.46 -0.32
C PRO A 52 15.84 -2.09 -1.64
N TYR A 53 14.72 -1.62 -2.21
CA TYR A 53 14.10 -2.26 -3.37
C TYR A 53 14.47 -1.53 -4.66
N THR A 54 15.57 -1.94 -5.27
CA THR A 54 16.04 -1.42 -6.57
C THR A 54 15.46 -2.24 -7.72
N CYS A 55 14.99 -1.56 -8.75
CA CYS A 55 14.63 -2.18 -10.02
C CYS A 55 15.90 -2.57 -10.78
N SER A 56 16.08 -3.86 -11.04
CA SER A 56 17.23 -4.37 -11.80
C SER A 56 17.26 -3.92 -13.26
N GLN A 57 16.11 -3.52 -13.83
CA GLN A 57 16.02 -3.13 -15.24
C GLN A 57 16.34 -1.66 -15.50
N CYS A 58 16.06 -0.76 -14.55
CA CYS A 58 16.25 0.68 -14.74
C CYS A 58 16.92 1.40 -13.56
N GLY A 59 17.37 0.67 -12.53
CA GLY A 59 18.03 1.24 -11.36
C GLY A 59 17.12 2.05 -10.43
N LYS A 60 15.82 2.16 -10.72
CA LYS A 60 14.89 2.96 -9.92
C LYS A 60 14.66 2.34 -8.55
N ILE A 61 14.73 3.16 -7.50
CA ILE A 61 14.68 2.68 -6.12
C ILE A 61 13.32 2.97 -5.47
N PHE A 62 12.78 1.98 -4.77
CA PHE A 62 11.48 2.01 -4.11
C PHE A 62 11.62 1.76 -2.61
N SER A 63 10.77 2.44 -1.82
CA SER A 63 10.71 2.23 -0.38
C SER A 63 10.12 0.87 -0.01
N HIS A 64 9.24 0.29 -0.86
CA HIS A 64 8.53 -0.94 -0.55
C HIS A 64 8.49 -1.91 -1.74
N LYS A 65 8.64 -3.22 -1.44
CA LYS A 65 8.57 -4.30 -2.42
C LYS A 65 7.28 -4.27 -3.25
N ARG A 66 6.14 -3.92 -2.65
CA ARG A 66 4.86 -3.82 -3.39
C ARG A 66 4.93 -2.80 -4.52
N PHE A 67 5.64 -1.68 -4.31
CA PHE A 67 5.76 -0.62 -5.30
C PHE A 67 6.76 -1.01 -6.39
N LEU A 68 7.86 -1.69 -6.03
CA LEU A 68 8.75 -2.31 -7.01
C LEU A 68 7.97 -3.31 -7.88
N ASN A 69 7.19 -4.22 -7.31
CA ASN A 69 6.41 -5.20 -8.08
C ASN A 69 5.41 -4.54 -9.04
N ILE A 70 4.70 -3.49 -8.60
CA ILE A 70 3.81 -2.72 -9.46
C ILE A 70 4.59 -2.05 -10.59
N HIS A 71 5.78 -1.52 -10.29
CA HIS A 71 6.65 -0.91 -11.29
C HIS A 71 7.21 -1.94 -12.28
N LEU A 72 7.56 -3.15 -11.85
CA LEU A 72 8.03 -4.20 -12.78
C LEU A 72 7.00 -4.51 -13.87
N ARG A 73 5.70 -4.39 -13.57
CA ARG A 73 4.63 -4.53 -14.57
C ARG A 73 4.66 -3.47 -15.68
N THR A 74 5.31 -2.31 -15.44
CA THR A 74 5.48 -1.30 -16.48
C THR A 74 6.55 -1.69 -17.49
N HIS A 75 7.50 -2.54 -17.10
CA HIS A 75 8.51 -3.06 -18.00
C HIS A 75 8.01 -4.25 -18.83
N THR A 76 7.22 -5.14 -18.21
CA THR A 76 6.64 -6.30 -18.90
C THR A 76 5.41 -5.97 -19.74
N LEU A 77 4.89 -4.73 -19.64
CA LEU A 77 3.59 -4.32 -20.20
C LEU A 77 2.42 -5.23 -19.76
N GLU A 78 2.58 -5.98 -18.66
CA GLU A 78 1.53 -6.83 -18.12
C GLU A 78 0.40 -5.97 -17.56
N LYS A 79 -0.66 -5.83 -18.36
CA LYS A 79 -1.89 -5.16 -17.98
C LYS A 79 -2.84 -6.18 -17.33
N ALA A 80 -2.65 -6.38 -16.03
CA ALA A 80 -3.40 -7.37 -15.25
C ALA A 80 -4.87 -6.97 -14.95
N TYR A 81 -5.26 -5.70 -15.17
CA TYR A 81 -6.59 -5.21 -14.83
C TYR A 81 -7.35 -4.81 -16.08
N LEU A 82 -8.27 -5.67 -16.52
CA LEU A 82 -9.11 -5.46 -17.69
C LEU A 82 -10.39 -4.73 -17.31
N CYS A 83 -10.80 -3.77 -18.12
CA CYS A 83 -12.13 -3.21 -18.04
C CYS A 83 -13.14 -4.20 -18.63
N SER A 84 -14.26 -4.43 -17.96
CA SER A 84 -15.33 -5.31 -18.46
C SER A 84 -16.24 -4.63 -19.48
N GLN A 85 -16.17 -3.30 -19.58
CA GLN A 85 -17.01 -2.48 -20.46
C GLN A 85 -16.28 -2.03 -21.74
N CYS A 86 -14.96 -2.22 -21.79
CA CYS A 86 -14.14 -1.96 -22.98
C CYS A 86 -12.84 -2.76 -22.93
N ASP A 87 -12.18 -2.99 -24.06
CA ASP A 87 -10.93 -3.77 -24.14
C ASP A 87 -9.68 -3.04 -23.58
N LYS A 88 -9.87 -2.03 -22.74
CA LYS A 88 -8.77 -1.32 -22.09
C LYS A 88 -8.25 -2.12 -20.91
N ALA A 89 -6.93 -2.32 -20.92
CA ALA A 89 -6.21 -3.00 -19.86
C ALA A 89 -5.26 -2.03 -19.14
N PHE A 90 -5.15 -2.17 -17.82
CA PHE A 90 -4.39 -1.30 -16.92
C PHE A 90 -3.38 -2.10 -16.09
N THR A 91 -2.27 -1.46 -15.74
CA THR A 91 -1.22 -2.06 -14.89
C THR A 91 -1.56 -2.02 -13.39
N ARG A 92 -2.51 -1.16 -12.99
CA ARG A 92 -2.94 -0.94 -11.60
C ARG A 92 -4.46 -0.89 -11.47
N ASN A 93 -5.00 -1.56 -10.45
CA ASN A 93 -6.44 -1.55 -10.16
C ASN A 93 -6.99 -0.13 -9.93
N SER A 94 -6.23 0.74 -9.27
CA SER A 94 -6.65 2.12 -9.02
C SER A 94 -6.87 2.91 -10.31
N LEU A 95 -6.14 2.60 -11.39
CA LEU A 95 -6.33 3.23 -12.69
C LEU A 95 -7.59 2.71 -13.38
N LEU A 96 -7.86 1.40 -13.27
CA LEU A 96 -9.10 0.81 -13.76
C LEU A 96 -10.31 1.41 -13.04
N ILE A 97 -10.29 1.50 -11.71
CA ILE A 97 -11.39 2.10 -10.93
C ILE A 97 -11.61 3.55 -11.36
N LYS A 98 -10.55 4.35 -11.49
CA LYS A 98 -10.68 5.74 -11.96
C LYS A 98 -11.24 5.84 -13.39
N HIS A 99 -10.99 4.85 -14.23
CA HIS A 99 -11.56 4.78 -15.57
C HIS A 99 -13.04 4.36 -15.58
N GLN A 100 -13.47 3.59 -14.59
CA GLN A 100 -14.85 3.08 -14.46
C GLN A 100 -15.79 4.00 -13.67
N MET A 101 -15.24 4.99 -12.95
CA MET A 101 -16.01 6.06 -12.30
C MET A 101 -16.31 7.17 -13.28
#